data_AF-A0A956KDN6-F1
#
_entry.id   AF-A0A956KDN6-F1
#
_cell.length_a   1.000
_cell.length_b   1.000
_cell.length_c   1.000
_cell.angle_alpha   90.00
_cell.angle_beta   90.00
_cell.angle_gamma   90.00
#
_symmetry.space_group_name_H-M   'P 1'
#
loop_
_entity.id
_entity.type
_entity.pdbx_description
1 polymer ?
#
loop_
_entity_poly.entity_id
_entity_poly.type
_entity_poly.pdbx_seq_one_letter_code
_entity_poly.pdbx_strand_id
1 'polypeptide(L)'
;MILRRRLDLRPLLGLATRGDAVAVLGVRVGEPATKVERARLDDAELTEPIHEGHAYRASDDDLRARPLAERVARVCEGTGWLRGEGCALRVERGLIARIFVRGAALSTLEIDREADVRRCFGAPDGIERTCGAVAHHYPARALVVSWSAREGRLEHVALGPDSWKEPRYGARELLTELLVHWRDLKAHRFEEPAEGSIRARFHRLSALARALELGALKDVTQGAFTRREPARYAALLEDVARRGYRPRDAVRPHTADTLYRFLLDYRVDVERVLGATRGWLECSDPALLGMIATQTAIARSLREAIEPVDAWLCRLLDPEGRTFGERELIERFGWPDVDIMELELEEL
;
A
#
# COMPACT_ATOMS: atom_id res chain seq x y z
N MET A 1 -32.97 -27.97 -17.19
CA MET A 1 -31.50 -27.90 -17.04
C MET A 1 -31.01 -26.67 -17.80
N ILE A 2 -30.79 -25.54 -17.12
CA ILE A 2 -30.32 -24.30 -17.77
C ILE A 2 -28.82 -24.45 -17.98
N LEU A 3 -28.37 -24.48 -19.24
CA LEU A 3 -26.95 -24.42 -19.60
C LEU A 3 -26.39 -23.09 -19.08
N ARG A 4 -25.66 -23.12 -17.96
CA ARG A 4 -24.91 -21.96 -17.48
C ARG A 4 -23.85 -21.62 -18.53
N ARG A 5 -24.04 -20.52 -19.27
CA ARG A 5 -23.00 -19.98 -20.16
C ARG A 5 -21.81 -19.62 -19.29
N ARG A 6 -20.71 -20.36 -19.48
CA ARG A 6 -19.44 -20.06 -18.82
C ARG A 6 -19.00 -18.65 -19.22
N LEU A 7 -18.53 -17.87 -18.25
CA LEU A 7 -17.95 -16.55 -18.51
C LEU A 7 -16.73 -16.71 -19.43
N ASP A 8 -16.68 -15.94 -20.51
CA ASP A 8 -15.61 -15.99 -21.51
C ASP A 8 -14.74 -14.73 -21.41
N LEU A 9 -13.50 -14.90 -20.94
CA LEU A 9 -12.53 -13.81 -20.81
C LEU A 9 -11.56 -13.71 -22.00
N ARG A 10 -11.68 -14.59 -23.00
CA ARG A 10 -10.82 -14.55 -24.21
C ARG A 10 -10.78 -13.20 -24.93
N PRO A 11 -11.84 -12.36 -24.93
CA PRO A 11 -11.72 -11.01 -25.47
C PRO A 11 -10.56 -10.19 -24.90
N LEU A 12 -10.14 -10.43 -23.66
CA LEU A 12 -9.00 -9.76 -23.02
C LEU A 12 -7.64 -10.17 -23.61
N LEU A 13 -7.54 -11.31 -24.29
CA LEU A 13 -6.30 -11.75 -24.94
C LEU A 13 -5.97 -10.89 -26.17
N GLY A 14 -6.95 -10.18 -26.72
CA GLY A 14 -6.72 -9.14 -27.72
C GLY A 14 -6.11 -7.89 -27.08
N LEU A 15 -4.93 -7.46 -27.54
CA LEU A 15 -4.24 -6.27 -27.00
C LEU A 15 -5.08 -4.97 -27.11
N ALA A 16 -6.03 -4.91 -28.05
CA ALA A 16 -6.90 -3.75 -28.24
C ALA A 16 -8.09 -3.71 -27.27
N THR A 17 -8.45 -4.82 -26.64
CA THR A 17 -9.62 -4.88 -25.76
C THR A 17 -9.26 -4.32 -24.39
N ARG A 18 -10.06 -3.34 -23.94
CA ARG A 18 -10.04 -2.81 -22.58
C ARG A 18 -10.90 -3.67 -21.66
N GLY A 19 -10.49 -3.83 -20.41
CA GLY A 19 -11.22 -4.59 -19.40
C GLY A 19 -12.61 -4.03 -19.11
N ASP A 20 -12.78 -2.72 -19.18
CA ASP A 20 -14.08 -2.06 -19.03
C ASP A 20 -15.11 -2.40 -20.13
N ALA A 21 -14.68 -2.93 -21.28
CA ALA A 21 -15.56 -3.37 -22.36
C ALA A 21 -16.08 -4.82 -22.21
N VAL A 22 -15.50 -5.60 -21.30
CA VAL A 22 -15.86 -7.01 -21.11
C VAL A 22 -17.08 -7.14 -20.20
N ALA A 23 -18.10 -7.85 -20.70
CA ALA A 23 -19.32 -8.07 -19.95
C ALA A 23 -19.17 -9.28 -19.00
N VAL A 24 -19.51 -9.08 -17.73
CA VAL A 24 -19.51 -10.10 -16.67
C VAL A 24 -20.86 -10.03 -15.95
N LEU A 25 -21.54 -11.16 -15.80
CA LEU A 25 -22.91 -11.24 -15.27
C LEU A 25 -23.89 -10.26 -15.95
N GLY A 26 -23.74 -10.10 -17.26
CA GLY A 26 -24.61 -9.25 -18.09
C GLY A 26 -24.29 -7.75 -18.05
N VAL A 27 -23.23 -7.32 -17.34
CA VAL A 27 -22.86 -5.90 -17.21
C VAL A 27 -21.39 -5.63 -17.48
N ARG A 28 -21.09 -4.38 -17.82
CA ARG A 28 -19.74 -3.84 -17.96
C ARG A 28 -19.43 -2.83 -16.86
N VAL A 29 -18.15 -2.48 -16.72
CA VAL A 29 -17.75 -1.35 -15.88
C VAL A 29 -18.35 -0.06 -16.43
N GLY A 30 -18.89 0.78 -15.54
CA GLY A 30 -19.61 2.00 -15.86
C GLY A 30 -21.11 1.82 -16.12
N GLU A 31 -21.60 0.58 -16.27
CA GLU A 31 -23.03 0.33 -16.47
C GLU A 31 -23.81 0.34 -15.13
N PRO A 32 -25.13 0.60 -15.17
CA PRO A 32 -25.97 0.54 -13.97
C PRO A 32 -25.98 -0.86 -13.35
N ALA A 33 -25.76 -0.94 -12.04
CA ALA A 33 -25.79 -2.19 -11.28
C ALA A 33 -27.17 -2.88 -11.34
N THR A 34 -28.23 -2.13 -11.62
CA THR A 34 -29.58 -2.66 -11.82
C THR A 34 -29.70 -3.60 -13.01
N LYS A 35 -28.75 -3.58 -13.96
CA LYS A 35 -28.69 -4.47 -15.13
C LYS A 35 -28.04 -5.83 -14.86
N VAL A 36 -27.46 -6.05 -13.68
CA VAL A 36 -26.81 -7.32 -13.32
C VAL A 36 -27.82 -8.47 -13.37
N GLU A 37 -27.38 -9.61 -13.91
CA GLU A 37 -28.15 -10.86 -13.96
C GLU A 37 -28.37 -11.41 -12.54
N ARG A 38 -29.38 -10.89 -11.82
CA ARG A 38 -29.65 -11.19 -10.40
C ARG A 38 -29.77 -12.68 -10.08
N ALA A 39 -30.24 -13.49 -11.02
CA ALA A 39 -30.36 -14.94 -10.85
C ALA A 39 -29.01 -15.67 -10.72
N ARG A 40 -27.89 -15.00 -11.01
CA ARG A 40 -26.52 -15.52 -10.91
C ARG A 40 -25.77 -14.98 -9.69
N LEU A 41 -26.40 -14.10 -8.92
CA LEU A 41 -25.84 -13.60 -7.67
C LEU A 41 -26.12 -14.60 -6.54
N ASP A 42 -25.13 -14.82 -5.69
CA ASP A 42 -25.24 -15.64 -4.49
C ASP A 42 -25.08 -14.79 -3.21
N ASP A 43 -24.49 -13.59 -3.31
CA ASP A 43 -24.29 -12.70 -2.18
C ASP A 43 -24.30 -11.21 -2.57
N ALA A 44 -24.61 -10.36 -1.59
CA ALA A 44 -24.57 -8.91 -1.70
C ALA A 44 -24.25 -8.28 -0.34
N GLU A 45 -23.31 -7.33 -0.33
CA GLU A 45 -22.77 -6.69 0.87
C GLU A 45 -22.70 -5.18 0.67
N LEU A 46 -23.28 -4.41 1.59
CA LEU A 46 -23.17 -2.96 1.59
C LEU A 46 -21.84 -2.54 2.20
N THR A 47 -21.18 -1.57 1.58
CA THR A 47 -20.11 -0.83 2.26
C THR A 47 -20.78 0.30 3.02
N GLU A 48 -20.99 0.13 4.32
CA GLU A 48 -21.57 1.19 5.14
C GLU A 48 -20.68 2.44 5.12
N PRO A 49 -21.27 3.65 5.08
CA PRO A 49 -20.51 4.88 5.18
C PRO A 49 -19.76 4.89 6.52
N ILE A 50 -18.45 5.09 6.46
CA ILE A 50 -17.65 5.39 7.65
C ILE A 50 -18.13 6.76 8.15
N HIS A 51 -18.94 6.78 9.21
CA HIS A 51 -19.33 8.02 9.89
C HIS A 51 -18.32 8.30 11.00
N GLU A 52 -17.68 9.47 10.92
CA GLU A 52 -16.75 9.98 11.95
C GLU A 52 -15.56 9.05 12.28
N GLY A 53 -15.12 8.24 11.31
CA GLY A 53 -14.01 7.30 11.52
C GLY A 53 -14.42 6.01 12.25
N HIS A 54 -15.72 5.82 12.52
CA HIS A 54 -16.27 4.60 13.07
C HIS A 54 -17.03 3.84 11.99
N ALA A 55 -16.59 2.61 11.69
CA ALA A 55 -17.40 1.66 10.97
C ALA A 55 -18.39 1.07 11.99
N TYR A 56 -19.63 1.55 11.99
CA TYR A 56 -20.71 0.85 12.68
C TYR A 56 -20.97 -0.42 11.89
N ARG A 57 -20.37 -1.56 12.26
CA ARG A 57 -20.94 -2.83 11.81
C ARG A 57 -22.28 -2.96 12.50
N ALA A 58 -23.39 -2.77 11.79
CA ALA A 58 -24.57 -3.56 12.12
C ALA A 58 -24.08 -5.02 12.25
N SER A 59 -24.47 -5.73 13.31
CA SER A 59 -24.00 -7.10 13.52
C SER A 59 -24.18 -7.87 12.21
N ASP A 60 -23.13 -8.58 11.77
CA ASP A 60 -23.14 -9.34 10.51
C ASP A 60 -24.40 -10.24 10.40
N ASP A 61 -24.95 -10.65 11.55
CA ASP A 61 -26.18 -11.43 11.68
C ASP A 61 -27.45 -10.69 11.22
N ASP A 62 -27.62 -9.40 11.53
CA ASP A 62 -28.83 -8.63 11.14
C ASP A 62 -28.84 -8.28 9.64
N LEU A 63 -27.65 -8.12 9.04
CA LEU A 63 -27.54 -7.85 7.60
C LEU A 63 -27.69 -9.13 6.78
N ARG A 64 -27.14 -10.27 7.22
CA ARG A 64 -27.27 -11.56 6.52
C ARG A 64 -28.67 -12.18 6.66
N ALA A 65 -29.44 -11.80 7.68
CA ALA A 65 -30.83 -12.22 7.85
C ALA A 65 -31.76 -11.69 6.74
N ARG A 66 -31.36 -10.64 6.00
CA ARG A 66 -32.19 -10.05 4.94
C ARG A 66 -32.21 -10.90 3.67
N PRO A 67 -33.35 -11.00 2.97
CA PRO A 67 -33.43 -11.67 1.68
C PRO A 67 -32.40 -11.11 0.68
N LEU A 68 -31.75 -11.99 -0.08
CA LEU A 68 -30.73 -11.59 -1.07
C LEU A 68 -31.24 -10.50 -2.03
N ALA A 69 -32.50 -10.60 -2.48
CA ALA A 69 -33.10 -9.61 -3.38
C ALA A 69 -33.12 -8.18 -2.78
N GLU A 70 -33.37 -8.05 -1.47
CA GLU A 70 -33.35 -6.77 -0.77
C GLU A 70 -31.91 -6.24 -0.65
N ARG A 71 -30.97 -7.11 -0.29
CA ARG A 71 -29.55 -6.76 -0.20
C ARG A 71 -29.00 -6.26 -1.54
N VAL A 72 -29.32 -6.96 -2.62
CA VAL A 72 -28.97 -6.56 -4.00
C VAL A 72 -29.57 -5.20 -4.35
N ALA A 73 -30.85 -4.97 -4.05
CA ALA A 73 -31.51 -3.68 -4.33
C ALA A 73 -30.79 -2.52 -3.62
N ARG A 74 -30.47 -2.69 -2.33
CA ARG A 74 -29.73 -1.67 -1.56
C ARG A 74 -28.34 -1.41 -2.11
N VAL A 75 -27.59 -2.45 -2.50
CA VAL A 75 -26.26 -2.28 -3.11
C VAL A 75 -26.36 -1.53 -4.44
N CYS A 76 -27.37 -1.82 -5.26
CA CYS A 76 -27.62 -1.12 -6.52
C CYS A 76 -27.96 0.38 -6.35
N GLU A 77 -28.45 0.79 -5.18
CA GLU A 77 -28.77 2.19 -4.87
C GLU A 77 -27.61 2.91 -4.15
N GLY A 78 -26.67 2.17 -3.56
CA GLY A 78 -25.60 2.69 -2.73
C GLY A 78 -24.20 2.34 -3.22
N THR A 79 -23.34 1.99 -2.26
CA THR A 79 -21.99 1.50 -2.47
C THR A 79 -21.85 0.14 -1.81
N GLY A 80 -21.27 -0.83 -2.51
CA GLY A 80 -21.15 -2.18 -2.00
C GLY A 80 -20.59 -3.17 -3.00
N TRP A 81 -20.82 -4.44 -2.72
CA TRP A 81 -20.35 -5.58 -3.50
C TRP A 81 -21.51 -6.50 -3.85
N LEU A 82 -21.54 -6.94 -5.11
CA LEU A 82 -22.37 -8.03 -5.59
C LEU A 82 -21.46 -9.21 -5.92
N ARG A 83 -21.82 -10.43 -5.53
CA ARG A 83 -21.00 -11.63 -5.79
C ARG A 83 -21.83 -12.72 -6.44
N GLY A 84 -21.18 -13.47 -7.34
CA GLY A 84 -21.81 -14.56 -8.06
C GLY A 84 -20.88 -15.23 -9.03
N GLU A 85 -20.92 -16.55 -9.09
CA GLU A 85 -20.20 -17.37 -10.08
C GLU A 85 -18.68 -17.08 -10.16
N GLY A 86 -18.03 -16.91 -9.00
CA GLY A 86 -16.60 -16.60 -8.93
C GLY A 86 -16.25 -15.17 -9.33
N CYS A 87 -17.24 -14.28 -9.44
CA CYS A 87 -17.05 -12.86 -9.71
C CYS A 87 -17.48 -12.01 -8.51
N ALA A 88 -16.83 -10.87 -8.33
CA ALA A 88 -17.23 -9.82 -7.39
C ALA A 88 -17.29 -8.47 -8.13
N LEU A 89 -18.41 -7.78 -8.03
CA LEU A 89 -18.68 -6.52 -8.70
C LEU A 89 -18.77 -5.43 -7.64
N ARG A 90 -17.86 -4.45 -7.68
CA ARG A 90 -17.92 -3.27 -6.84
C ARG A 90 -18.90 -2.28 -7.45
N VAL A 91 -19.89 -1.87 -6.67
CA VAL A 91 -20.87 -0.86 -7.03
C VAL A 91 -20.55 0.43 -6.30
N GLU A 92 -20.51 1.56 -7.03
CA GLU A 92 -20.40 2.90 -6.46
C GLU A 92 -21.43 3.81 -7.09
N ARG A 93 -22.26 4.44 -6.25
CA ARG A 93 -23.31 5.37 -6.71
C ARG A 93 -24.21 4.73 -7.79
N GLY A 94 -24.54 3.45 -7.61
CA GLY A 94 -25.37 2.65 -8.51
C GLY A 94 -24.74 2.22 -9.84
N LEU A 95 -23.45 2.49 -10.06
CA LEU A 95 -22.71 2.04 -11.25
C LEU A 95 -21.70 0.94 -10.88
N ILE A 96 -21.43 0.02 -11.81
CA ILE A 96 -20.34 -0.95 -11.68
C ILE A 96 -19.01 -0.22 -11.78
N ALA A 97 -18.29 -0.07 -10.66
CA ALA A 97 -17.01 0.62 -10.62
C ALA A 97 -15.84 -0.30 -10.98
N ARG A 98 -15.91 -1.57 -10.59
CA ARG A 98 -14.86 -2.57 -10.83
C ARG A 98 -15.42 -3.99 -10.80
N ILE A 99 -14.84 -4.89 -11.57
CA ILE A 99 -15.22 -6.31 -11.60
C ILE A 99 -13.99 -7.16 -11.34
N PHE A 100 -14.08 -8.10 -10.40
CA PHE A 100 -13.03 -9.06 -10.11
C PHE A 100 -13.53 -10.44 -10.53
N VAL A 101 -12.74 -11.15 -11.32
CA VAL A 101 -13.04 -12.51 -11.78
C VAL A 101 -12.02 -13.47 -11.19
N ARG A 102 -12.50 -14.57 -10.60
CA ARG A 102 -11.71 -15.59 -9.90
C ARG A 102 -12.15 -16.99 -10.30
N GLY A 103 -11.35 -17.98 -9.91
CA GLY A 103 -11.71 -19.40 -9.99
C GLY A 103 -11.89 -19.89 -11.43
N ALA A 104 -12.87 -20.76 -11.65
CA ALA A 104 -13.02 -21.52 -12.90
C ALA A 104 -13.25 -20.66 -14.17
N ALA A 105 -13.65 -19.41 -14.03
CA ALA A 105 -13.78 -18.49 -15.18
C ALA A 105 -12.41 -18.11 -15.78
N LEU A 106 -11.37 -18.08 -14.95
CA LEU A 106 -10.01 -17.73 -15.36
C LEU A 106 -9.39 -18.73 -16.33
N SER A 107 -9.82 -20.00 -16.29
CA SER A 107 -9.26 -21.03 -17.18
C SER A 107 -9.55 -20.77 -18.66
N THR A 108 -10.44 -19.83 -19.00
CA THR A 108 -10.67 -19.42 -20.39
C THR A 108 -9.51 -18.60 -20.97
N LEU A 109 -8.59 -18.13 -20.13
CA LEU A 109 -7.41 -17.37 -20.54
C LEU A 109 -6.22 -18.27 -20.91
N GLU A 110 -6.24 -19.55 -20.52
CA GLU A 110 -5.16 -20.53 -20.81
C GLU A 110 -3.78 -20.06 -20.34
N ILE A 111 -3.72 -19.48 -19.13
CA ILE A 111 -2.50 -19.00 -18.47
C ILE A 111 -2.14 -19.98 -17.36
N ASP A 112 -1.11 -20.78 -17.62
CA ASP A 112 -0.64 -21.83 -16.69
C ASP A 112 0.68 -21.47 -16.00
N ARG A 113 1.34 -20.39 -16.44
CA ARG A 113 2.59 -19.86 -15.88
C ARG A 113 2.55 -18.34 -15.84
N GLU A 114 3.28 -17.73 -14.91
CA GLU A 114 3.40 -16.27 -14.83
C GLU A 114 3.92 -15.66 -16.14
N ALA A 115 4.89 -16.31 -16.79
CA ALA A 115 5.41 -15.87 -18.08
C ALA A 115 4.34 -15.78 -19.19
N ASP A 116 3.26 -16.56 -19.08
CA ASP A 116 2.14 -16.51 -20.02
C ASP A 116 1.34 -15.21 -19.87
N VAL A 117 1.34 -14.57 -18.69
CA VAL A 117 0.69 -13.27 -18.48
C VAL A 117 1.25 -12.23 -19.44
N ARG A 118 2.59 -12.13 -19.51
CA ARG A 118 3.26 -11.20 -20.43
C ARG A 118 3.05 -11.57 -21.89
N ARG A 119 3.03 -12.87 -22.20
CA ARG A 119 2.75 -13.37 -23.55
C ARG A 119 1.34 -13.00 -24.02
N CYS A 120 0.35 -13.11 -23.13
CA CYS A 120 -1.06 -12.90 -23.44
C CYS A 120 -1.47 -11.41 -23.40
N PHE A 121 -0.92 -10.63 -22.48
CA PHE A 121 -1.36 -9.24 -22.26
C PHE A 121 -0.34 -8.17 -22.68
N GLY A 122 0.88 -8.57 -23.05
CA GLY A 122 1.98 -7.65 -23.35
C GLY A 122 2.82 -7.30 -22.12
N ALA A 123 3.71 -6.32 -22.24
CA ALA A 123 4.46 -5.81 -21.10
C ALA A 123 3.52 -5.02 -20.18
N PRO A 124 3.50 -5.29 -18.86
CA PRO A 124 2.75 -4.47 -17.92
C PRO A 124 3.41 -3.10 -17.74
N ASP A 125 2.60 -2.10 -17.41
CA ASP A 125 3.08 -0.77 -17.01
C ASP A 125 3.67 -0.81 -15.59
N GLY A 126 3.22 -1.78 -14.77
CA GLY A 126 3.61 -1.94 -13.39
C GLY A 126 3.53 -3.38 -12.88
N ILE A 127 4.41 -3.72 -11.95
CA ILE A 127 4.38 -5.00 -11.23
C ILE A 127 4.43 -4.69 -9.73
N GLU A 128 3.46 -5.18 -8.98
CA GLU A 128 3.41 -5.09 -7.52
C GLU A 128 3.48 -6.49 -6.91
N ARG A 129 4.32 -6.68 -5.88
CA ARG A 129 4.45 -7.96 -5.16
C ARG A 129 4.00 -7.78 -3.72
N THR A 130 3.10 -8.64 -3.26
CA THR A 130 2.56 -8.58 -1.90
C THR A 130 2.15 -9.96 -1.42
N CYS A 131 2.79 -10.44 -0.35
CA CYS A 131 2.51 -11.73 0.28
C CYS A 131 2.46 -12.90 -0.71
N GLY A 132 3.43 -12.96 -1.63
CA GLY A 132 3.49 -14.02 -2.65
C GLY A 132 2.46 -13.89 -3.78
N ALA A 133 1.70 -12.78 -3.83
CA ALA A 133 0.92 -12.39 -5.00
C ALA A 133 1.70 -11.39 -5.87
N VAL A 134 1.59 -11.52 -7.18
CA VAL A 134 2.20 -10.65 -8.19
C VAL A 134 1.08 -10.04 -9.03
N ALA A 135 0.84 -8.74 -8.86
CA ALA A 135 -0.14 -7.99 -9.63
C ALA A 135 0.55 -7.30 -10.82
N HIS A 136 0.10 -7.64 -12.03
CA HIS A 136 0.52 -7.01 -13.28
C HIS A 136 -0.52 -5.96 -13.70
N HIS A 137 -0.08 -4.70 -13.75
CA HIS A 137 -0.93 -3.54 -13.99
C HIS A 137 -0.89 -3.11 -15.46
N TYR A 138 -2.09 -2.90 -16.04
CA TYR A 138 -2.28 -2.39 -17.39
C TYR A 138 -3.29 -1.23 -17.40
N PRO A 139 -2.98 -0.05 -16.83
CA PRO A 139 -3.93 1.04 -16.68
C PRO A 139 -4.56 1.52 -18.01
N ALA A 140 -3.77 1.56 -19.10
CA ALA A 140 -4.28 1.92 -20.43
C ALA A 140 -5.38 0.96 -20.94
N ARG A 141 -5.39 -0.27 -20.41
CA ARG A 141 -6.36 -1.32 -20.73
C ARG A 141 -7.41 -1.50 -19.65
N ALA A 142 -7.42 -0.71 -18.56
CA ALA A 142 -8.35 -0.88 -17.44
C ALA A 142 -8.37 -2.34 -16.92
N LEU A 143 -7.17 -2.89 -16.70
CA LEU A 143 -6.95 -4.30 -16.43
C LEU A 143 -5.83 -4.49 -15.40
N VAL A 144 -6.06 -5.37 -14.42
CA VAL A 144 -5.03 -5.92 -13.53
C VAL A 144 -5.12 -7.43 -13.58
N VAL A 145 -3.96 -8.09 -13.65
CA VAL A 145 -3.86 -9.55 -13.65
C VAL A 145 -3.01 -9.98 -12.45
N SER A 146 -3.59 -10.72 -11.51
CA SER A 146 -2.90 -11.21 -10.31
C SER A 146 -2.51 -12.67 -10.45
N TRP A 147 -1.24 -12.96 -10.19
CA TRP A 147 -0.65 -14.29 -10.15
C TRP A 147 -0.26 -14.63 -8.72
N SER A 148 -0.62 -15.81 -8.22
CA SER A 148 -0.09 -16.31 -6.96
C SER A 148 1.21 -17.07 -7.23
N ALA A 149 2.34 -16.51 -6.81
CA ALA A 149 3.65 -17.16 -6.91
C ALA A 149 3.68 -18.43 -6.05
N ARG A 150 3.10 -18.37 -4.84
CA ARG A 150 3.00 -19.50 -3.91
C ARG A 150 2.20 -20.68 -4.47
N GLU A 151 1.05 -20.41 -5.10
CA GLU A 151 0.19 -21.46 -5.65
C GLU A 151 0.47 -21.79 -7.12
N GLY A 152 1.36 -21.03 -7.77
CA GLY A 152 1.71 -21.20 -9.18
C GLY A 152 0.50 -21.09 -10.11
N ARG A 153 -0.44 -20.17 -9.84
CA ARG A 153 -1.67 -20.03 -10.64
C ARG A 153 -2.17 -18.59 -10.73
N LEU A 154 -3.02 -18.34 -11.72
CA LEU A 154 -3.78 -17.10 -11.84
C LEU A 154 -4.76 -16.99 -10.67
N GLU A 155 -4.62 -15.94 -9.87
CA GLU A 155 -5.45 -15.74 -8.68
C GLU A 155 -6.74 -14.99 -9.05
N HIS A 156 -6.59 -13.87 -9.77
CA HIS A 156 -7.72 -13.06 -10.21
C HIS A 156 -7.39 -12.14 -11.38
N VAL A 157 -8.42 -11.71 -12.09
CA VAL A 157 -8.37 -10.61 -13.05
C VAL A 157 -9.32 -9.52 -12.60
N ALA A 158 -8.85 -8.28 -12.51
CA ALA A 158 -9.68 -7.12 -12.21
C ALA A 158 -9.88 -6.26 -13.46
N LEU A 159 -11.12 -5.88 -13.71
CA LEU A 159 -11.58 -5.09 -14.85
C LEU A 159 -12.11 -3.75 -14.36
N GLY A 160 -11.72 -2.68 -15.05
CA GLY A 160 -12.10 -1.30 -14.73
C GLY A 160 -10.89 -0.42 -14.47
N PRO A 161 -11.11 0.87 -14.13
CA PRO A 161 -10.03 1.81 -13.89
C PRO A 161 -9.00 1.26 -12.91
N ASP A 162 -7.75 1.27 -13.32
CA ASP A 162 -6.62 0.96 -12.47
C ASP A 162 -5.92 2.25 -12.09
N SER A 163 -5.89 2.53 -10.78
CA SER A 163 -5.25 3.72 -10.22
C SER A 163 -3.78 3.51 -9.94
N TRP A 164 -3.21 2.37 -10.35
CA TRP A 164 -1.80 2.08 -10.17
C TRP A 164 -0.94 3.19 -10.75
N LYS A 165 0.07 3.57 -9.96
CA LYS A 165 1.12 4.50 -10.32
C LYS A 165 2.41 3.90 -9.81
N GLU A 166 3.47 4.03 -10.59
CA GLU A 166 4.80 3.61 -10.15
C GLU A 166 5.12 4.24 -8.79
N PRO A 167 5.41 3.41 -7.76
CA PRO A 167 5.81 3.92 -6.46
C PRO A 167 7.03 4.84 -6.60
N ARG A 168 6.99 5.96 -5.88
CA ARG A 168 8.07 6.95 -5.84
C ARG A 168 8.68 6.96 -4.46
N TYR A 169 10.00 6.80 -4.40
CA TYR A 169 10.74 6.77 -3.13
C TYR A 169 11.73 7.93 -3.08
N GLY A 170 11.72 8.66 -1.96
CA GLY A 170 12.66 9.72 -1.67
C GLY A 170 12.98 9.79 -0.18
N ALA A 171 13.28 11.00 0.30
CA ALA A 171 13.63 11.22 1.70
C ALA A 171 12.51 10.83 2.68
N ARG A 172 11.23 10.96 2.29
CA ARG A 172 10.08 10.59 3.12
C ARG A 172 10.01 9.08 3.33
N GLU A 173 10.16 8.31 2.27
CA GLU A 173 10.12 6.85 2.33
C GLU A 173 11.35 6.31 3.09
N LEU A 174 12.54 6.89 2.86
CA LEU A 174 13.73 6.59 3.64
C LEU A 174 13.52 6.84 5.15
N LEU A 175 12.98 8.01 5.52
CA LEU A 175 12.71 8.36 6.92
C LEU A 175 11.68 7.41 7.54
N THR A 176 10.59 7.14 6.81
CA THR A 176 9.50 6.27 7.29
C THR A 176 10.01 4.87 7.57
N GLU A 177 10.69 4.24 6.61
CA GLU A 177 11.26 2.90 6.76
C GLU A 177 12.31 2.86 7.89
N LEU A 178 13.16 3.89 8.00
CA LEU A 178 14.16 3.99 9.06
C LEU A 178 13.53 4.07 10.45
N LEU A 179 12.46 4.85 10.61
CA LEU A 179 11.75 5.01 11.89
C LEU A 179 11.01 3.73 12.29
N VAL A 180 10.33 3.07 11.34
CA VAL A 180 9.58 1.84 11.59
C VAL A 180 10.51 0.72 12.04
N HIS A 181 11.68 0.58 11.40
CA HIS A 181 12.61 -0.52 11.65
C HIS A 181 13.83 -0.13 12.50
N TRP A 182 13.76 1.02 13.17
CA TRP A 182 14.89 1.57 13.93
C TRP A 182 15.46 0.58 14.95
N ARG A 183 14.59 -0.10 15.71
CA ARG A 183 15.00 -1.01 16.77
C ARG A 183 15.80 -2.18 16.23
N ASP A 184 15.32 -2.79 15.16
CA ASP A 184 15.90 -3.99 14.57
C ASP A 184 17.24 -3.64 13.90
N LEU A 185 17.27 -2.55 13.14
CA LEU A 185 18.52 -2.04 12.53
C LEU A 185 19.56 -1.62 13.57
N LYS A 186 19.13 -1.00 14.67
CA LYS A 186 20.01 -0.61 15.78
C LYS A 186 20.60 -1.82 16.50
N ALA A 187 19.87 -2.94 16.61
CA ALA A 187 20.40 -4.19 17.17
C ALA A 187 21.59 -4.71 16.35
N HIS A 188 21.58 -4.49 15.03
CA HIS A 188 22.68 -4.76 14.11
C HIS A 188 23.66 -3.59 13.95
N ARG A 189 23.62 -2.57 14.82
CA ARG A 189 24.50 -1.39 14.77
C ARG A 189 24.48 -0.64 13.42
N PHE A 190 23.39 -0.79 12.66
CA PHE A 190 23.27 -0.29 11.28
C PHE A 190 24.35 -0.84 10.35
N GLU A 191 24.78 -2.08 10.58
CA GLU A 191 25.61 -2.89 9.68
C GLU A 191 24.74 -3.92 8.96
N GLU A 192 25.24 -4.49 7.86
CA GLU A 192 24.47 -5.44 7.05
C GLU A 192 24.14 -6.71 7.87
N PRO A 193 22.84 -7.02 8.07
CA PRO A 193 22.41 -8.27 8.70
C PRO A 193 22.75 -9.48 7.82
N ALA A 194 22.93 -10.66 8.41
CA ALA A 194 23.36 -11.86 7.68
C ALA A 194 22.32 -12.36 6.67
N GLU A 195 21.04 -12.39 7.06
CA GLU A 195 19.94 -12.93 6.25
C GLU A 195 18.58 -12.38 6.72
N GLY A 196 17.53 -12.79 6.02
CA GLY A 196 16.14 -12.52 6.38
C GLY A 196 15.57 -11.18 5.92
N SER A 197 14.35 -10.91 6.37
CA SER A 197 13.58 -9.70 6.08
C SER A 197 14.35 -8.42 6.45
N ILE A 198 15.02 -8.43 7.61
CA ILE A 198 15.81 -7.29 8.09
C ILE A 198 17.01 -6.99 7.18
N ARG A 199 17.63 -8.01 6.57
CA ARG A 199 18.67 -7.80 5.55
C ARG A 199 18.10 -7.14 4.30
N ALA A 200 16.95 -7.60 3.81
CA ALA A 200 16.30 -6.98 2.65
C ALA A 200 15.94 -5.50 2.94
N ARG A 201 15.44 -5.20 4.13
CA ARG A 201 15.16 -3.83 4.59
C ARG A 201 16.43 -2.97 4.67
N PHE A 202 17.52 -3.52 5.21
CA PHE A 202 18.82 -2.85 5.21
C PHE A 202 19.29 -2.49 3.80
N HIS A 203 19.14 -3.39 2.83
CA HIS A 203 19.50 -3.13 1.44
C HIS A 203 18.60 -2.07 0.78
N ARG A 204 17.28 -2.07 1.04
CA ARG A 204 16.38 -0.99 0.57
C ARG A 204 16.81 0.38 1.09
N LEU A 205 17.00 0.50 2.40
CA LEU A 205 17.44 1.75 3.04
C LEU A 205 18.81 2.20 2.50
N SER A 206 19.73 1.25 2.32
CA SER A 206 21.05 1.54 1.76
C SER A 206 20.98 1.98 0.29
N ALA A 207 20.10 1.39 -0.52
CA ALA A 207 19.88 1.80 -1.91
C ALA A 207 19.33 3.23 -1.99
N LEU A 208 18.35 3.60 -1.14
CA LEU A 208 17.86 4.99 -1.06
C LEU A 208 18.92 5.96 -0.56
N ALA A 209 19.66 5.58 0.48
CA ALA A 209 20.76 6.41 0.98
C ALA A 209 21.81 6.67 -0.09
N ARG A 210 22.11 5.69 -0.95
CA ARG A 210 22.98 5.87 -2.12
C ARG A 210 22.35 6.77 -3.18
N ALA A 211 21.08 6.55 -3.54
CA ALA A 211 20.38 7.36 -4.53
C ALA A 211 20.27 8.84 -4.12
N LEU A 212 20.14 9.10 -2.82
CA LEU A 212 20.13 10.44 -2.23
C LEU A 212 21.53 10.99 -1.91
N GLU A 213 22.59 10.22 -2.18
CA GLU A 213 24.00 10.59 -1.96
C GLU A 213 24.40 10.81 -0.49
N LEU A 214 23.71 10.16 0.44
CA LEU A 214 23.89 10.32 1.88
C LEU A 214 25.03 9.46 2.45
N GLY A 215 25.54 8.51 1.68
CA GLY A 215 26.60 7.58 2.12
C GLY A 215 26.05 6.29 2.74
N ALA A 216 26.78 5.71 3.69
CA ALA A 216 26.37 4.47 4.34
C ALA A 216 25.21 4.73 5.32
N LEU A 217 24.39 3.72 5.61
CA LEU A 217 23.23 3.89 6.51
C LEU A 217 23.66 4.39 7.91
N LYS A 218 24.82 3.95 8.40
CA LYS A 218 25.44 4.47 9.64
C LYS A 218 25.77 5.96 9.58
N ASP A 219 26.16 6.49 8.42
CA ASP A 219 26.39 7.93 8.22
C ASP A 219 25.07 8.69 8.24
N VAL A 220 24.02 8.09 7.65
CA VAL A 220 22.65 8.64 7.66
C VAL A 220 22.14 8.77 9.08
N THR A 221 22.27 7.75 9.93
CA THR A 221 21.77 7.81 11.33
C THR A 221 22.55 8.79 12.20
N GLN A 222 23.80 9.10 11.84
CA GLN A 222 24.64 10.08 12.54
C GLN A 222 24.54 11.49 11.97
N GLY A 223 23.83 11.70 10.86
CA GLY A 223 23.78 12.99 10.16
C GLY A 223 25.10 13.41 9.52
N ALA A 224 26.05 12.49 9.33
CA ALA A 224 27.39 12.80 8.87
C ALA A 224 27.42 13.39 7.44
N PHE A 225 26.43 13.05 6.61
CA PHE A 225 26.26 13.61 5.27
C PHE A 225 26.11 15.13 5.25
N THR A 226 25.54 15.72 6.30
CA THR A 226 25.33 17.18 6.39
C THR A 226 26.66 17.96 6.51
N ARG A 227 27.75 17.30 6.92
CA ARG A 227 29.07 17.92 7.09
C ARG A 227 29.82 18.11 5.77
N ARG A 228 29.43 17.39 4.72
CA ARG A 228 30.07 17.49 3.40
C ARG A 228 29.79 18.83 2.73
N GLU A 229 28.57 19.35 2.91
CA GLU A 229 28.11 20.60 2.30
C GLU A 229 27.26 21.43 3.28
N PRO A 230 27.87 21.98 4.35
CA PRO A 230 27.12 22.68 5.41
C PRO A 230 26.35 23.90 4.89
N ALA A 231 26.87 24.57 3.85
CA ALA A 231 26.24 25.74 3.24
C ALA A 231 24.85 25.43 2.65
N ARG A 232 24.61 24.18 2.19
CA ARG A 232 23.34 23.74 1.62
C ARG A 232 22.17 23.83 2.61
N TYR A 233 22.46 23.81 3.92
CA TYR A 233 21.46 23.73 4.99
C TYR A 233 21.21 25.07 5.70
N ALA A 234 21.90 26.15 5.32
CA ALA A 234 21.82 27.44 6.03
C ALA A 234 20.39 27.98 6.13
N ALA A 235 19.65 27.99 5.02
CA ALA A 235 18.26 28.48 4.99
C ALA A 235 17.31 27.64 5.86
N LEU A 236 17.56 26.33 5.95
CA LEU A 236 16.76 25.43 6.79
C LEU A 236 17.03 25.65 8.28
N LEU A 237 18.30 25.83 8.67
CA LEU A 237 18.67 26.16 10.04
C LEU A 237 18.01 27.47 10.50
N GLU A 238 17.94 28.48 9.63
CA GLU A 238 17.23 29.73 9.90
C GLU A 238 15.71 29.55 10.03
N ASP A 239 15.10 28.74 9.17
CA ASP A 239 13.66 28.44 9.25
C ASP A 239 13.30 27.75 10.56
N VAL A 240 14.08 26.74 10.96
CA VAL A 240 13.90 26.03 12.23
C VAL A 240 14.11 26.97 13.42
N ALA A 241 15.16 27.79 13.39
CA ALA A 241 15.43 28.76 14.45
C ALA A 241 14.30 29.80 14.63
N ARG A 242 13.56 30.11 13.56
CA ARG A 242 12.42 31.05 13.57
C ARG A 242 11.14 30.41 14.11
N ARG A 243 10.89 29.15 13.77
CA ARG A 243 9.64 28.44 14.09
C ARG A 243 9.69 27.66 15.41
N GLY A 244 10.88 27.26 15.87
CA GLY A 244 11.03 26.46 17.08
C GLY A 244 10.60 27.23 18.33
N TYR A 245 9.74 26.62 19.15
CA TYR A 245 9.44 27.08 20.51
C TYR A 245 10.73 27.04 21.34
N ARG A 246 11.01 28.12 22.08
CA ARG A 246 12.28 28.30 22.80
C ARG A 246 12.07 28.24 24.32
N PRO A 247 12.39 27.12 24.98
CA PRO A 247 12.74 27.16 26.40
C PRO A 247 13.97 28.05 26.56
N ARG A 248 14.03 28.88 27.62
CA ARG A 248 15.12 29.84 27.87
C ARG A 248 16.52 29.21 27.93
N ASP A 249 16.62 27.89 28.15
CA ASP A 249 17.88 27.17 28.42
C ASP A 249 18.19 26.03 27.43
N ALA A 250 17.48 25.93 26.29
CA ALA A 250 17.71 24.86 25.33
C ALA A 250 19.00 25.07 24.52
N VAL A 251 19.90 24.09 24.55
CA VAL A 251 21.13 24.02 23.72
C VAL A 251 20.74 24.21 22.26
N ARG A 252 21.33 25.21 21.59
CA ARG A 252 21.10 25.42 20.16
C ARG A 252 21.80 24.30 19.38
N PRO A 253 21.12 23.57 18.49
CA PRO A 253 21.83 22.85 17.46
C PRO A 253 22.50 23.90 16.55
N HIS A 254 23.81 24.07 16.72
CA HIS A 254 24.59 25.07 15.97
C HIS A 254 24.95 24.60 14.56
N THR A 255 24.69 23.33 14.25
CA THR A 255 25.06 22.67 13.00
C THR A 255 23.94 21.78 12.50
N ALA A 256 23.91 21.55 11.18
CA ALA A 256 22.91 20.69 10.54
C ALA A 256 22.96 19.24 11.05
N ASP A 257 24.14 18.69 11.38
CA ASP A 257 24.25 17.34 11.94
C ASP A 257 23.66 17.26 13.35
N THR A 258 23.89 18.28 14.18
CA THR A 258 23.31 18.32 15.54
C THR A 258 21.79 18.45 15.46
N LEU A 259 21.28 19.31 14.57
CA LEU A 259 19.84 19.45 14.36
C LEU A 259 19.22 18.14 13.86
N TYR A 260 19.81 17.54 12.82
CA TYR A 260 19.34 16.29 12.24
C TYR A 260 19.24 15.18 13.28
N ARG A 261 20.32 14.97 14.07
CA ARG A 261 20.34 13.94 15.11
C ARG A 261 19.29 14.20 16.18
N PHE A 262 19.17 15.45 16.64
CA PHE A 262 18.16 15.82 17.64
C PHE A 262 16.74 15.53 17.14
N LEU A 263 16.41 15.92 15.91
CA LEU A 263 15.09 15.66 15.33
C LEU A 263 14.85 14.16 15.09
N LEU A 264 15.87 13.44 14.63
CA LEU A 264 15.76 11.99 14.39
C LEU A 264 15.56 11.23 15.70
N ASP A 265 16.36 11.51 16.74
CA ASP A 265 16.22 10.90 18.06
C ASP A 265 14.84 11.21 18.67
N TYR A 266 14.39 12.47 18.59
CA TYR A 266 13.03 12.86 18.98
C TYR A 266 11.97 12.06 18.23
N ARG A 267 12.11 11.90 16.91
CA ARG A 267 11.13 11.17 16.10
C ARG A 267 11.13 9.68 16.38
N VAL A 268 12.28 9.07 16.63
CA VAL A 268 12.38 7.67 17.07
C VAL A 268 11.65 7.47 18.40
N ASP A 269 11.85 8.38 19.37
CA ASP A 269 11.18 8.31 20.66
C ASP A 269 9.65 8.45 20.53
N VAL A 270 9.18 9.36 19.67
CA VAL A 270 7.77 9.52 19.36
C VAL A 270 7.22 8.27 18.66
N GLU A 271 7.91 7.73 17.66
CA GLU A 271 7.44 6.55 16.92
C GLU A 271 7.32 5.32 17.83
N ARG A 272 8.22 5.16 18.82
CA ARG A 272 8.10 4.13 19.84
C ARG A 272 6.78 4.23 20.64
N VAL A 273 6.35 5.45 20.96
CA VAL A 273 5.07 5.68 21.67
C VAL A 273 3.89 5.43 20.74
N LEU A 274 3.95 5.93 19.50
CA LEU A 274 2.88 5.77 18.51
C LEU A 274 2.72 4.33 18.02
N GLY A 275 3.78 3.54 18.06
CA GLY A 275 3.82 2.14 17.66
C GLY A 275 3.50 1.15 18.78
N ALA A 276 3.21 1.61 20.00
CA ALA A 276 3.03 0.73 21.16
C ALA A 276 1.87 -0.29 21.02
N THR A 277 0.90 0.01 20.15
CA THR A 277 -0.25 -0.87 19.83
C THR A 277 -0.05 -1.70 18.57
N ARG A 278 1.06 -1.52 17.84
CA ARG A 278 1.35 -2.37 16.67
C ARG A 278 1.55 -3.80 17.14
N GLY A 279 0.87 -4.74 16.48
CA GLY A 279 0.93 -6.16 16.83
C GLY A 279 -0.12 -6.61 17.85
N TRP A 280 -1.01 -5.73 18.31
CA TRP A 280 -2.20 -6.14 19.05
C TRP A 280 -3.22 -6.70 18.06
N LEU A 281 -3.04 -7.96 17.66
CA LEU A 281 -3.98 -8.69 16.81
C LEU A 281 -5.03 -9.39 17.67
N GLU A 282 -6.28 -9.30 17.23
CA GLU A 282 -7.44 -10.10 17.67
C GLU A 282 -7.78 -10.06 19.17
N CYS A 283 -8.11 -8.88 19.69
CA CYS A 283 -8.85 -8.80 20.95
C CYS A 283 -10.35 -8.89 20.66
N SER A 284 -11.02 -9.96 21.11
CA SER A 284 -12.48 -10.09 21.09
C SER A 284 -13.18 -9.26 22.17
N ASP A 285 -12.41 -8.65 23.09
CA ASP A 285 -12.92 -7.77 24.13
C ASP A 285 -13.25 -6.37 23.58
N PRO A 286 -14.53 -5.93 23.64
CA PRO A 286 -14.95 -4.60 23.22
C PRO A 286 -14.20 -3.45 23.91
N ALA A 287 -13.80 -3.60 25.17
CA ALA A 287 -13.06 -2.57 25.89
C ALA A 287 -11.65 -2.37 25.31
N LEU A 288 -10.98 -3.47 24.95
CA LEU A 288 -9.68 -3.43 24.28
C LEU A 288 -9.79 -2.87 22.86
N LEU A 289 -10.86 -3.20 22.11
CA LEU A 289 -11.15 -2.58 20.82
C LEU A 289 -11.33 -1.06 20.94
N GLY A 290 -12.06 -0.60 21.95
CA GLY A 290 -12.23 0.82 22.26
C GLY A 290 -10.91 1.53 22.59
N MET A 291 -10.04 0.86 23.35
CA MET A 291 -8.71 1.38 23.67
C MET A 291 -7.80 1.47 22.43
N ILE A 292 -7.76 0.42 21.59
CA ILE A 292 -7.01 0.41 20.33
C ILE A 292 -7.49 1.53 19.41
N ALA A 293 -8.82 1.72 19.28
CA ALA A 293 -9.39 2.80 18.48
C ALA A 293 -8.99 4.18 19.01
N THR A 294 -9.07 4.39 20.33
CA THR A 294 -8.65 5.64 20.99
C THR A 294 -7.16 5.91 20.77
N GLN A 295 -6.30 4.91 20.98
CA GLN A 295 -4.86 5.04 20.75
C GLN A 295 -4.54 5.30 19.28
N THR A 296 -5.26 4.68 18.34
CA THR A 296 -5.11 4.94 16.90
C THR A 296 -5.50 6.38 16.55
N ALA A 297 -6.59 6.89 17.11
CA ALA A 297 -7.03 8.27 16.92
C ALA A 297 -6.02 9.28 17.49
N ILE A 298 -5.54 9.07 18.72
CA ILE A 298 -4.49 9.87 19.35
C ILE A 298 -3.21 9.82 18.51
N ALA A 299 -2.81 8.62 18.06
CA ALA A 299 -1.61 8.45 17.27
C ALA A 299 -1.69 9.21 15.94
N ARG A 300 -2.86 9.21 15.28
CA ARG A 300 -3.09 10.02 14.07
C ARG A 300 -2.93 11.52 14.36
N SER A 301 -3.57 12.05 15.40
CA SER A 301 -3.46 13.47 15.76
C SER A 301 -2.03 13.87 16.14
N LEU A 302 -1.29 12.99 16.83
CA LEU A 302 0.12 13.22 17.12
C LEU A 302 0.99 13.20 15.86
N ARG A 303 0.73 12.30 14.89
CA ARG A 303 1.41 12.31 13.58
C ARG A 303 1.19 13.62 12.83
N GLU A 304 -0.04 14.13 12.83
CA GLU A 304 -0.35 15.43 12.23
C GLU A 304 0.41 16.57 12.92
N ALA A 305 0.51 16.54 14.25
CA ALA A 305 1.23 17.56 15.01
C ALA A 305 2.75 17.54 14.79
N ILE A 306 3.34 16.39 14.47
CA ILE A 306 4.78 16.23 14.23
C ILE A 306 5.17 16.30 12.73
N GLU A 307 4.21 16.40 11.80
CA GLU A 307 4.49 16.54 10.36
C GLU A 307 5.51 17.66 10.04
N PRO A 308 5.55 18.82 10.73
CA PRO A 308 6.60 19.81 10.51
C PRO A 308 8.02 19.29 10.79
N VAL A 309 8.17 18.40 11.77
CA VAL A 309 9.46 17.76 12.08
C VAL A 309 9.84 16.78 10.97
N ASP A 310 8.90 15.99 10.48
CA ASP A 310 9.12 15.09 9.35
C ASP A 310 9.50 15.86 8.08
N ALA A 311 8.85 17.00 7.83
CA ALA A 311 9.22 17.90 6.74
C ALA A 311 10.64 18.47 6.89
N TRP A 312 11.07 18.86 8.10
CA TRP A 312 12.44 19.31 8.34
C TRP A 312 13.47 18.20 8.16
N LEU A 313 13.19 16.99 8.67
CA LEU A 313 14.04 15.82 8.46
C LEU A 313 14.15 15.46 6.98
N CYS A 314 13.03 15.45 6.24
CA CYS A 314 13.05 15.19 4.80
C CYS A 314 13.86 16.23 4.03
N ARG A 315 13.76 17.53 4.39
CA ARG A 315 14.59 18.58 3.78
C ARG A 315 16.06 18.49 4.17
N LEU A 316 16.38 18.02 5.37
CA LEU A 316 17.76 17.74 5.76
C LEU A 316 18.32 16.58 4.92
N LEU A 317 17.55 15.50 4.77
CA LEU A 317 17.94 14.35 3.95
C LEU A 317 18.08 14.72 2.47
N ASP A 318 17.14 15.47 1.91
CA ASP A 318 17.19 15.86 0.50
C ASP A 318 16.50 17.20 0.24
N PRO A 319 17.27 18.31 0.23
CA PRO A 319 16.74 19.65 -0.04
C PRO A 319 16.04 19.81 -1.39
N GLU A 320 16.39 18.97 -2.37
CA GLU A 320 15.87 19.03 -3.75
C GLU A 320 14.56 18.25 -3.93
N GLY A 321 14.14 17.42 -2.96
CA GLY A 321 12.91 16.65 -3.06
C GLY A 321 12.89 15.64 -4.20
N ARG A 322 14.06 15.05 -4.52
CA ARG A 322 14.25 14.01 -5.52
C ARG A 322 13.47 12.76 -5.12
N THR A 323 12.90 12.10 -6.13
CA THR A 323 12.20 10.82 -5.98
C THR A 323 12.58 9.88 -7.12
N PHE A 324 12.67 8.60 -6.81
CA PHE A 324 13.11 7.55 -7.73
C PHE A 324 12.00 6.51 -7.91
N GLY A 325 11.90 5.93 -9.11
CA GLY A 325 11.03 4.76 -9.34
C GLY A 325 11.70 3.47 -8.82
N GLU A 326 10.91 2.45 -8.49
CA GLU A 326 11.46 1.18 -7.99
C GLU A 326 12.43 0.55 -8.99
N ARG A 327 12.09 0.54 -10.28
CA ARG A 327 12.95 -0.01 -11.33
C ARG A 327 14.29 0.71 -11.40
N GLU A 328 14.29 2.04 -11.28
CA GLU A 328 15.52 2.83 -11.24
C GLU A 328 16.40 2.45 -10.04
N LEU A 329 15.78 2.23 -8.87
CA LEU A 329 16.47 1.81 -7.65
C LEU A 329 17.07 0.42 -7.79
N ILE A 330 16.38 -0.52 -8.43
CA ILE A 330 16.86 -1.88 -8.70
C ILE A 330 18.08 -1.80 -9.64
N GLU A 331 17.92 -1.15 -10.79
CA GLU A 331 18.91 -1.14 -11.86
C GLU A 331 20.19 -0.38 -11.50
N ARG A 332 20.08 0.74 -10.78
CA ARG A 332 21.20 1.68 -10.56
C ARG A 332 21.74 1.66 -9.13
N PHE A 333 20.91 1.33 -8.16
CA PHE A 333 21.22 1.55 -6.75
C PHE A 333 21.20 0.27 -5.91
N GLY A 334 20.92 -0.89 -6.51
CA GLY A 334 20.95 -2.19 -5.83
C GLY A 334 19.81 -2.38 -4.84
N TRP A 335 18.62 -1.88 -5.18
CA TRP A 335 17.39 -2.18 -4.45
C TRP A 335 17.03 -3.66 -4.59
N PRO A 336 16.66 -4.35 -3.51
CA PRO A 336 16.32 -5.77 -3.57
C PRO A 336 14.95 -5.97 -4.24
N ASP A 337 14.92 -6.78 -5.30
CA ASP A 337 13.70 -7.21 -5.99
C ASP A 337 13.11 -8.45 -5.29
N VAL A 338 12.68 -8.28 -4.04
CA VAL A 338 12.09 -9.34 -3.20
C VAL A 338 10.85 -8.85 -2.47
N ASP A 339 9.94 -9.76 -2.17
CA ASP A 339 8.77 -9.49 -1.34
C ASP A 339 9.16 -9.58 0.15
N ILE A 340 9.38 -8.42 0.77
CA ILE A 340 9.78 -8.36 2.19
C ILE A 340 8.66 -8.87 3.10
N MET A 341 7.39 -8.67 2.74
CA MET A 341 6.28 -9.15 3.58
C MET A 341 6.20 -10.69 3.56
N GLU A 342 6.46 -11.31 2.43
CA GLU A 342 6.57 -12.76 2.34
C GLU A 342 7.72 -13.29 3.21
N LEU A 343 8.90 -12.67 3.15
CA LEU A 343 10.02 -13.01 4.04
C LEU A 343 9.67 -12.89 5.52
N GLU A 344 8.95 -11.82 5.91
CA GLU A 344 8.49 -11.66 7.30
C GLU A 344 7.50 -12.73 7.72
N LEU A 345 6.62 -13.17 6.82
CA LEU A 345 5.67 -14.25 7.10
C LEU A 345 6.35 -15.62 7.23
N GLU A 346 7.46 -15.85 6.53
CA GLU A 346 8.26 -17.08 6.65
C GLU A 346 9.07 -17.14 7.96
N GLU A 347 9.34 -15.99 8.58
CA GLU A 347 10.10 -15.85 9.83
C GLU A 347 9.24 -15.93 11.11
N LEU A 348 7.91 -15.85 10.99
CA LEU A 348 6.94 -16.01 12.08
C LEU A 348 6.61 -17.48 12.33
#